data_AF-A0A371DAJ1-F1
#
_entry.id   AF-A0A371DAJ1-F1
#
_cell.length_a   1.000
_cell.length_b   1.000
_cell.length_c   1.000
_cell.angle_alpha   90.00
_cell.angle_beta   90.00
_cell.angle_gamma   90.00
#
_symmetry.space_group_name_H-M   'P 1'
#
loop_
_entity.id
_entity.type
_entity.pdbx_description
1 polymer ?
#
loop_
_entity_poly.entity_id
_entity_poly.type
_entity_poly.pdbx_seq_one_letter_code
_entity_poly.pdbx_strand_id
1 'polypeptide(L)'
;MAQPATYRMPPRGGAGAPSFDPNSDVRSIIGFFEDLEYCFEQAGVNSPREKKDHAVRYAPDTEKTIWRSYPEFSDPMKSWKDFKDAVLAEYIGDGGKMLLTLRDLDMLVSMTAKNGVHSFKEFNEYSRKFCDIATFLTSGGYLREDDRDFMFLQGLQESLRSQVLERLKITHPQYSIAQVTEAVRHILEATSAAVRAIEGVFLNKARVSCILDSGSAIISMSEGVAHSLGIDYDHRMRIPMQSANGQVSYTLGLARNVPVRFGSIVVYLQIHIIPSAPYDVLLGRPFDVLTSSSVQTNSDGSQTITLYDPNSDLETTIPTCPLAP
;
A
#
# COMPACT_ATOMS: atom_id res chain seq x y z
N MET A 1 -17.25 -14.48 47.59
CA MET A 1 -17.24 -13.37 46.63
C MET A 1 -15.86 -12.72 46.71
N ALA A 2 -15.05 -12.83 45.65
CA ALA A 2 -13.79 -12.08 45.59
C ALA A 2 -14.13 -10.59 45.57
N GLN A 3 -13.54 -9.80 46.47
CA GLN A 3 -13.64 -8.34 46.39
C GLN A 3 -13.11 -7.92 45.00
N PRO A 4 -13.80 -7.04 44.26
CA PRO A 4 -13.24 -6.52 43.02
C PRO A 4 -11.89 -5.88 43.36
N ALA A 5 -10.85 -6.26 42.62
CA ALA A 5 -9.52 -5.71 42.82
C ALA A 5 -9.63 -4.18 42.75
N THR A 6 -9.36 -3.51 43.87
CA THR A 6 -9.29 -2.05 43.88
C THR A 6 -8.08 -1.68 43.04
N TYR A 7 -8.32 -1.17 41.84
CA TYR A 7 -7.25 -0.69 40.99
C TYR A 7 -6.53 0.41 41.76
N ARG A 8 -5.21 0.31 41.84
CA ARG A 8 -4.35 1.29 42.52
C ARG A 8 -3.40 1.87 41.51
N MET A 9 -3.03 3.13 41.71
CA MET A 9 -2.03 3.81 40.90
C MET A 9 -0.76 2.93 40.77
N PRO A 10 -0.26 2.70 39.54
CA PRO A 10 0.83 1.76 39.28
C PRO A 10 2.12 2.14 40.01
N PRO A 11 2.98 1.20 40.46
CA PRO A 11 4.24 1.58 41.10
C PRO A 11 5.12 2.37 40.12
N ARG A 12 5.79 3.43 40.60
CA ARG A 12 6.70 4.26 39.77
C ARG A 12 7.77 3.36 39.15
N GLY A 13 7.94 3.45 37.82
CA GLY A 13 8.91 2.65 37.07
C GLY A 13 8.52 1.18 36.88
N GLY A 14 7.32 0.78 37.34
CA GLY A 14 6.76 -0.53 37.06
C GLY A 14 6.05 -0.58 35.71
N ALA A 15 5.70 -1.80 35.27
CA ALA A 15 4.92 -2.00 34.05
C ALA A 15 3.57 -1.26 34.13
N GLY A 16 3.25 -0.49 33.08
CA GLY A 16 2.02 0.31 33.00
C GLY A 16 2.04 1.61 33.80
N ALA A 17 3.19 2.04 34.34
CA ALA A 17 3.32 3.37 34.95
C ALA A 17 3.43 4.45 33.87
N PRO A 18 2.70 5.57 33.99
CA PRO A 18 2.85 6.71 33.09
C PRO A 18 4.28 7.23 33.08
N SER A 19 4.82 7.53 31.90
CA SER A 19 6.16 8.09 31.73
C SER A 19 6.24 9.03 30.53
N PHE A 20 7.11 10.03 30.60
CA PHE A 20 7.51 10.86 29.46
C PHE A 20 9.02 11.12 29.49
N ASP A 21 9.61 11.45 28.34
CA ASP A 21 11.02 11.78 28.19
C ASP A 21 11.20 13.25 27.75
N PRO A 22 11.56 14.17 28.66
CA PRO A 22 11.74 15.59 28.33
C PRO A 22 12.98 15.88 27.48
N ASN A 23 13.89 14.92 27.26
CA ASN A 23 15.12 15.14 26.51
C ASN A 23 15.04 14.61 25.08
N SER A 24 14.48 13.41 24.90
CA SER A 24 14.42 12.75 23.59
C SER A 24 13.07 12.94 22.89
N ASP A 25 11.99 13.09 23.65
CA ASP A 25 10.64 13.25 23.12
C ASP A 25 9.78 14.10 24.05
N VAL A 26 10.01 15.41 24.05
CA VAL A 26 9.28 16.39 24.88
C VAL A 26 7.75 16.23 24.74
N ARG A 27 7.26 15.76 23.58
CA ARG A 27 5.83 15.60 23.29
C ARG A 27 5.20 14.38 23.97
N SER A 28 6.00 13.40 24.41
CA SER A 28 5.51 12.25 25.20
C SER A 28 4.82 12.67 26.50
N ILE A 29 4.98 13.92 26.94
CA ILE A 29 4.27 14.51 28.08
C ILE A 29 2.73 14.50 27.92
N ILE A 30 2.21 14.47 26.69
CA ILE A 30 0.76 14.38 26.42
C ILE A 30 0.25 13.00 26.80
N GLY A 31 0.85 11.94 26.24
CA GLY A 31 0.49 10.56 26.53
C GLY A 31 0.64 10.26 28.01
N PHE A 32 1.67 10.84 28.66
CA PHE A 32 1.81 10.78 30.10
C PHE A 32 0.61 11.34 30.87
N PHE A 33 0.05 12.49 30.47
CA PHE A 33 -1.14 13.04 31.13
C PHE A 33 -2.41 12.24 30.81
N GLU A 34 -2.56 11.72 29.60
CA GLU A 34 -3.67 10.83 29.21
C GLU A 34 -3.65 9.54 30.04
N ASP A 35 -2.49 8.89 30.13
CA ASP A 35 -2.29 7.69 30.93
C ASP A 35 -2.51 7.95 32.42
N LEU A 36 -2.09 9.12 32.93
CA LEU A 36 -2.37 9.52 34.31
C LEU A 36 -3.87 9.71 34.57
N GLU A 37 -4.58 10.39 33.66
CA GLU A 37 -6.01 10.63 33.80
C GLU A 37 -6.80 9.33 33.75
N TYR A 38 -6.42 8.41 32.85
CA TYR A 38 -6.94 7.04 32.85
C TYR A 38 -6.66 6.33 34.18
N CYS A 39 -5.42 6.38 34.69
CA CYS A 39 -5.08 5.78 35.98
C CYS A 39 -5.89 6.40 37.14
N PHE A 40 -6.13 7.71 37.12
CA PHE A 40 -6.93 8.40 38.14
C PHE A 40 -8.38 7.91 38.15
N GLU A 41 -8.99 7.76 36.98
CA GLU A 41 -10.35 7.25 36.86
C GLU A 41 -10.46 5.82 37.40
N GLN A 42 -9.53 4.94 37.00
CA GLN A 42 -9.53 3.56 37.46
C GLN A 42 -9.25 3.44 38.97
N ALA A 43 -8.35 4.28 39.51
CA ALA A 43 -7.97 4.25 40.92
C ALA A 43 -8.90 5.08 41.84
N GLY A 44 -9.87 5.80 41.28
CA GLY A 44 -10.77 6.68 42.03
C GLY A 44 -10.11 7.93 42.62
N VAL A 45 -9.03 8.43 42.01
CA VAL A 45 -8.31 9.63 42.46
C VAL A 45 -9.06 10.87 41.99
N ASN A 46 -9.75 11.54 42.91
CA ASN A 46 -10.65 12.66 42.58
C ASN A 46 -10.16 14.02 43.08
N SER A 47 -9.32 14.05 44.13
CA SER A 47 -8.85 15.30 44.70
C SER A 47 -7.84 15.99 43.77
N PRO A 48 -8.00 17.30 43.46
CA PRO A 48 -7.01 18.05 42.70
C PRO A 48 -5.60 17.97 43.32
N ARG A 49 -5.52 17.91 44.65
CA ARG A 49 -4.24 17.78 45.36
C ARG A 49 -3.58 16.44 45.08
N GLU A 50 -4.33 15.36 45.18
CA GLU A 50 -3.82 14.00 44.93
C GLU A 50 -3.38 13.81 43.47
N LYS A 51 -4.14 14.35 42.52
CA LYS A 51 -3.78 14.32 41.09
C LYS A 51 -2.44 15.01 40.83
N LYS A 52 -2.24 16.21 41.40
CA LYS A 52 -0.97 16.94 41.32
C LYS A 52 0.18 16.17 41.96
N ASP A 53 -0.02 15.63 43.16
CA ASP A 53 1.00 14.85 43.87
C ASP A 53 1.40 13.57 43.09
N HIS A 54 0.43 12.90 42.46
CA HIS A 54 0.71 11.78 41.57
C HIS A 54 1.44 12.19 40.30
N ALA A 55 1.06 13.28 39.63
CA ALA A 55 1.77 13.78 38.45
C ALA A 55 3.25 14.00 38.74
N VAL A 56 3.57 14.68 39.86
CA VAL A 56 4.96 14.86 40.30
C VAL A 56 5.63 13.54 40.70
N ARG A 57 4.89 12.56 41.21
CA ARG A 57 5.44 11.24 41.56
C ARG A 57 5.99 10.50 40.33
N TYR A 58 5.27 10.54 39.21
CA TYR A 58 5.65 9.83 37.97
C TYR A 58 6.55 10.64 37.05
N ALA A 59 6.64 11.96 37.22
CA ALA A 59 7.58 12.78 36.46
C ALA A 59 9.03 12.28 36.60
N PRO A 60 9.88 12.46 35.57
CA PRO A 60 11.32 12.25 35.67
C PRO A 60 11.93 13.06 36.81
N ASP A 61 12.99 12.56 37.45
CA ASP A 61 13.55 13.22 38.63
C ASP A 61 14.09 14.64 38.34
N THR A 62 14.50 14.91 37.10
CA THR A 62 14.91 16.25 36.63
C THR A 62 13.77 17.27 36.66
N GLU A 63 12.53 16.83 36.43
CA GLU A 63 11.36 17.69 36.28
C GLU A 63 10.60 17.92 37.59
N LYS A 64 10.76 17.03 38.57
CA LYS A 64 9.98 17.08 39.83
C LYS A 64 10.15 18.38 40.59
N THR A 65 11.37 18.92 40.64
CA THR A 65 11.65 20.17 41.35
C THR A 65 11.01 21.35 40.63
N ILE A 66 11.02 21.32 39.29
CA ILE A 66 10.39 22.34 38.44
C ILE A 66 8.89 22.33 38.68
N TRP A 67 8.23 21.17 38.60
CA TRP A 67 6.78 21.09 38.77
C TRP A 67 6.31 21.49 40.17
N ARG A 68 7.10 21.20 41.21
CA ARG A 68 6.79 21.66 42.57
C ARG A 68 6.93 23.16 42.75
N SER A 69 7.72 23.83 41.91
CA SER A 69 7.93 25.28 41.99
C SER A 69 6.78 26.09 41.38
N TYR A 70 5.90 25.45 40.59
CA TYR A 70 4.78 26.15 39.97
C TYR A 70 3.77 26.66 41.00
N PRO A 71 3.30 27.92 40.88
CA PRO A 71 2.23 28.45 41.71
C PRO A 71 0.98 27.55 41.67
N GLU A 72 0.67 27.01 40.50
CA GLU A 72 -0.47 26.11 40.24
C GLU A 72 -0.33 24.77 40.96
N PHE A 73 0.88 24.35 41.31
CA PHE A 73 1.09 23.16 42.14
C PHE A 73 0.85 23.46 43.62
N SER A 74 1.41 24.57 44.11
CA SER A 74 1.47 24.89 45.54
C SER A 74 0.17 25.50 46.08
N ASP A 75 -0.54 26.29 45.27
CA ASP A 75 -1.79 26.93 45.67
C ASP A 75 -2.94 25.92 45.77
N PRO A 76 -3.55 25.74 46.97
CA PRO A 76 -4.68 24.83 47.16
C PRO A 76 -5.94 25.22 46.37
N MET A 77 -6.07 26.49 45.96
CA MET A 77 -7.22 26.98 45.19
C MET A 77 -7.12 26.68 43.70
N LYS A 78 -5.93 26.30 43.20
CA LYS A 78 -5.71 25.97 41.80
C LYS A 78 -6.20 24.57 41.50
N SER A 79 -6.86 24.38 40.36
CA SER A 79 -7.39 23.09 39.95
C SER A 79 -6.29 22.18 39.38
N TRP A 80 -6.64 20.91 39.13
CA TRP A 80 -5.80 20.00 38.34
C TRP A 80 -5.55 20.56 36.92
N LYS A 81 -6.59 21.16 36.33
CA LYS A 81 -6.52 21.74 35.00
C LYS A 81 -5.53 22.90 34.93
N ASP A 82 -5.58 23.83 35.89
CA ASP A 82 -4.65 24.97 35.92
C ASP A 82 -3.18 24.50 35.98
N PHE A 83 -2.91 23.46 36.78
CA PHE A 83 -1.58 22.87 36.87
C PHE A 83 -1.16 22.16 35.57
N LYS A 84 -2.05 21.34 34.99
CA LYS A 84 -1.80 20.64 33.72
C LYS A 84 -1.53 21.65 32.59
N ASP A 85 -2.34 22.71 32.49
CA ASP A 85 -2.20 23.75 31.48
C ASP A 85 -0.88 24.53 31.64
N ALA A 86 -0.47 24.84 32.88
CA ALA A 86 0.82 25.49 33.16
C ALA A 86 2.01 24.59 32.80
N VAL A 87 1.95 23.29 33.13
CA VAL A 87 2.99 22.32 32.75
C VAL A 87 3.05 22.21 31.22
N LEU A 88 1.93 22.01 30.53
CA LEU A 88 1.93 21.92 29.07
C LEU A 88 2.43 23.22 28.43
N ALA A 89 2.09 24.39 28.99
CA ALA A 89 2.59 25.67 28.50
C ALA A 89 4.12 25.80 28.54
N GLU A 90 4.78 25.30 29.59
CA GLU A 90 6.24 25.37 29.71
C GLU A 90 6.96 24.38 28.78
N TYR A 91 6.46 23.15 28.66
CA TYR A 91 7.14 22.10 27.88
C TYR A 91 6.84 22.20 26.38
N ILE A 92 5.62 22.60 26.01
CA ILE A 92 5.14 22.59 24.62
C ILE A 92 4.41 23.87 24.19
N GLY A 93 4.44 24.94 24.99
CA GLY A 93 3.74 26.20 24.68
C GLY A 93 2.23 26.15 24.95
N ASP A 94 1.53 27.30 24.83
CA ASP A 94 0.10 27.57 25.17
C ASP A 94 -0.87 26.37 24.99
N GLY A 95 -0.88 25.44 25.95
CA GLY A 95 -1.79 24.29 26.04
C GLY A 95 -1.68 23.22 24.95
N GLY A 96 -0.51 23.04 24.30
CA GLY A 96 -0.40 22.05 23.21
C GLY A 96 -1.08 22.47 21.91
N LYS A 97 -1.30 23.78 21.69
CA LYS A 97 -1.64 24.30 20.34
C LYS A 97 -0.49 24.17 19.33
N MET A 98 0.70 23.74 19.77
CA MET A 98 1.92 23.61 18.97
C MET A 98 2.33 22.14 18.76
N LEU A 99 1.39 21.19 18.78
CA LEU A 99 1.73 19.76 18.69
C LEU A 99 2.19 19.34 17.30
N LEU A 100 1.54 19.88 16.28
CA LEU A 100 1.84 19.68 14.89
C LEU A 100 1.98 21.07 14.29
N THR A 101 3.19 21.44 13.92
CA THR A 101 3.51 22.78 13.40
C THR A 101 3.55 22.77 11.87
N LEU A 102 3.41 23.95 11.25
CA LEU A 102 3.67 24.09 9.81
C LEU A 102 5.10 23.61 9.44
N ARG A 103 6.05 23.71 10.37
CA ARG A 103 7.41 23.19 10.20
C ARG A 103 7.46 21.66 10.20
N ASP A 104 6.70 21.00 11.06
CA ASP A 104 6.61 19.52 11.06
C ASP A 104 5.98 19.02 9.74
N LEU A 105 4.96 19.73 9.24
CA LEU A 105 4.34 19.44 7.95
C LEU A 105 5.33 19.64 6.79
N ASP A 106 6.04 20.78 6.78
CA ASP A 106 7.04 21.11 5.76
C ASP A 106 8.22 20.13 5.75
N MET A 107 8.69 19.71 6.93
CA MET A 107 9.73 18.68 7.05
C MET A 107 9.26 17.34 6.51
N LEU A 108 8.03 16.90 6.84
CA LEU A 108 7.47 15.65 6.31
C LEU A 108 7.38 15.68 4.79
N VAL A 109 6.85 16.77 4.22
CA VAL A 109 6.72 16.99 2.77
C VAL A 109 8.09 16.96 2.10
N SER A 110 9.05 17.75 2.61
CA SER A 110 10.39 17.87 2.03
C SER A 110 11.18 16.56 2.11
N MET A 111 11.12 15.85 3.25
CA MET A 111 11.80 14.57 3.42
C MET A 111 11.21 13.49 2.53
N THR A 112 9.89 13.43 2.41
CA THR A 112 9.21 12.45 1.55
C THR A 112 9.54 12.71 0.08
N ALA A 113 9.48 13.98 -0.35
CA ALA A 113 9.81 14.35 -1.73
C ALA A 113 11.27 14.02 -2.09
N LYS A 114 12.19 14.20 -1.13
CA LYS A 114 13.62 13.89 -1.30
C LYS A 114 13.91 12.39 -1.34
N ASN A 115 13.31 11.62 -0.44
CA ASN A 115 13.54 10.17 -0.35
C ASN A 115 12.84 9.41 -1.47
N GLY A 116 11.74 9.98 -1.97
CA GLY A 116 10.93 9.36 -2.98
C GLY A 116 9.89 8.40 -2.43
N VAL A 117 8.88 8.14 -3.26
CA VAL A 117 7.80 7.19 -3.02
C VAL A 117 7.78 6.23 -4.20
N HIS A 118 8.12 4.98 -3.94
CA HIS A 118 8.29 3.94 -4.95
C HIS A 118 7.24 2.83 -4.86
N SER A 119 6.45 2.79 -3.80
CA SER A 119 5.36 1.84 -3.63
C SER A 119 4.11 2.50 -3.05
N PHE A 120 2.95 1.89 -3.31
CA PHE A 120 1.69 2.36 -2.75
C PHE A 120 1.66 2.23 -1.21
N LYS A 121 2.44 1.31 -0.63
CA LYS A 121 2.62 1.19 0.81
C LYS A 121 3.31 2.43 1.39
N GLU A 122 4.44 2.83 0.81
CA GLU A 122 5.16 4.05 1.21
C GLU A 122 4.28 5.30 1.05
N PHE A 123 3.51 5.38 -0.05
CA PHE A 123 2.54 6.44 -0.24
C PHE A 123 1.50 6.50 0.89
N ASN A 124 0.94 5.35 1.30
CA ASN A 124 -0.03 5.29 2.40
C ASN A 124 0.58 5.64 3.76
N GLU A 125 1.86 5.36 3.98
CA GLU A 125 2.57 5.79 5.19
C GLU A 125 2.74 7.31 5.21
N TYR A 126 3.15 7.91 4.09
CA TYR A 126 3.17 9.37 3.93
C TYR A 126 1.79 9.98 4.12
N SER A 127 0.77 9.46 3.44
CA SER A 127 -0.58 10.01 3.43
C SER A 127 -1.19 10.05 4.84
N ARG A 128 -1.04 8.98 5.62
CA ARG A 128 -1.52 8.94 7.02
C ARG A 128 -0.82 9.98 7.89
N LYS A 129 0.52 10.07 7.82
CA LYS A 129 1.29 11.05 8.59
C LYS A 129 0.93 12.48 8.19
N PHE A 130 0.78 12.74 6.89
CA PHE A 130 0.40 14.07 6.42
C PHE A 130 -0.99 14.44 6.92
N CYS A 131 -1.99 13.56 6.77
CA CYS A 131 -3.35 13.82 7.21
C CYS A 131 -3.46 14.08 8.71
N ASP A 132 -2.67 13.38 9.53
CA ASP A 132 -2.61 13.60 10.98
C ASP A 132 -2.15 15.05 11.32
N ILE A 133 -0.99 15.44 10.78
CA ILE A 133 -0.43 16.80 10.94
C ILE A 133 -1.36 17.87 10.37
N ALA A 134 -1.84 17.66 9.14
CA ALA A 134 -2.67 18.62 8.43
C ALA A 134 -4.04 18.82 9.10
N THR A 135 -4.68 17.76 9.61
CA THR A 135 -6.01 17.86 10.24
C THR A 135 -5.95 18.72 11.49
N PHE A 136 -4.91 18.55 12.31
CA PHE A 136 -4.66 19.41 13.47
C PHE A 136 -4.48 20.88 13.05
N LEU A 137 -3.64 21.13 12.05
CA LEU A 137 -3.37 22.50 11.57
C LEU A 137 -4.60 23.16 10.95
N THR A 138 -5.42 22.43 10.19
CA THR A 138 -6.65 22.96 9.60
C THR A 138 -7.73 23.21 10.65
N SER A 139 -7.90 22.30 11.61
CA SER A 139 -8.90 22.47 12.69
C SER A 139 -8.53 23.61 13.65
N GLY A 140 -7.24 23.85 13.86
CA GLY A 140 -6.72 25.00 14.62
C GLY A 140 -6.71 26.32 13.83
N GLY A 141 -7.10 26.32 12.55
CA GLY A 141 -7.09 27.52 11.70
C GLY A 141 -5.70 28.00 11.26
N TYR A 142 -4.67 27.18 11.44
CA TYR A 142 -3.27 27.49 11.10
C TYR A 142 -2.91 27.15 9.65
N LEU A 143 -3.73 26.36 8.96
CA LEU A 143 -3.54 25.94 7.57
C LEU A 143 -4.88 26.01 6.83
N ARG A 144 -4.90 26.63 5.65
CA ARG A 144 -6.09 26.62 4.77
C ARG A 144 -6.20 25.29 4.04
N GLU A 145 -7.41 24.86 3.71
CA GLU A 145 -7.63 23.61 2.98
C GLU A 145 -6.96 23.59 1.59
N ASP A 146 -6.95 24.73 0.89
CA ASP A 146 -6.26 24.86 -0.40
C ASP A 146 -4.73 24.66 -0.25
N ASP A 147 -4.15 25.26 0.79
CA ASP A 147 -2.71 25.15 1.08
C ASP A 147 -2.35 23.72 1.53
N ARG A 148 -3.23 23.06 2.29
CA ARG A 148 -3.11 21.65 2.67
C ARG A 148 -3.01 20.77 1.42
N ASP A 149 -3.97 20.88 0.50
CA ASP A 149 -4.03 20.01 -0.67
C ASP A 149 -2.82 20.27 -1.58
N PHE A 150 -2.41 21.53 -1.72
CA PHE A 150 -1.17 21.90 -2.41
C PHE A 150 0.06 21.23 -1.79
N MET A 151 0.25 21.35 -0.47
CA MET A 151 1.38 20.76 0.26
C MET A 151 1.38 19.23 0.17
N PHE A 152 0.21 18.59 0.15
CA PHE A 152 0.10 17.14 0.04
C PHE A 152 0.78 16.62 -1.23
N LEU A 153 0.54 17.30 -2.35
CA LEU A 153 1.13 16.94 -3.64
C LEU A 153 2.64 17.22 -3.69
N GLN A 154 3.12 18.23 -2.97
CA GLN A 154 4.55 18.55 -2.88
C GLN A 154 5.36 17.43 -2.20
N GLY A 155 4.75 16.57 -1.40
CA GLY A 155 5.46 15.44 -0.79
C GLY A 155 5.82 14.32 -1.76
N LEU A 156 5.26 14.33 -2.97
CA LEU A 156 5.62 13.38 -4.03
C LEU A 156 6.88 13.85 -4.75
N GLN A 157 7.79 12.92 -5.08
CA GLN A 157 8.93 13.19 -5.97
C GLN A 157 8.47 13.71 -7.34
N GLU A 158 9.30 14.52 -8.00
CA GLU A 158 8.94 15.25 -9.23
C GLU A 158 8.39 14.37 -10.35
N SER A 159 8.99 13.18 -10.56
CA SER A 159 8.56 12.24 -11.60
C SER A 159 7.16 11.65 -11.34
N LEU A 160 6.86 11.30 -10.10
CA LEU A 160 5.54 10.79 -9.70
C LEU A 160 4.51 11.91 -9.71
N ARG A 161 4.90 13.10 -9.22
CA ARG A 161 4.05 14.29 -9.19
C ARG A 161 3.59 14.70 -10.58
N SER A 162 4.50 14.72 -11.56
CA SER A 162 4.19 15.04 -12.95
C SER A 162 3.17 14.06 -13.55
N GLN A 163 3.34 12.76 -13.31
CA GLN A 163 2.41 11.72 -13.77
C GLN A 163 1.02 11.86 -13.13
N VAL A 164 0.97 12.19 -11.83
CA VAL A 164 -0.30 12.45 -11.12
C VAL A 164 -1.02 13.64 -11.73
N LEU A 165 -0.32 14.76 -11.94
CA LEU A 165 -0.89 15.97 -12.53
C LEU A 165 -1.40 15.74 -13.96
N GLU A 166 -0.64 15.01 -14.77
CA GLU A 166 -1.05 14.62 -16.13
C GLU A 166 -2.30 13.74 -16.10
N ARG A 167 -2.34 12.71 -15.24
CA ARG A 167 -3.47 11.80 -15.11
C ARG A 167 -4.74 12.51 -14.66
N LEU A 168 -4.63 13.47 -13.76
CA LEU A 168 -5.76 14.26 -13.29
C LEU A 168 -6.28 15.26 -14.34
N LYS A 169 -5.62 15.38 -15.51
CA LYS A 169 -6.02 16.25 -16.64
C LYS A 169 -6.35 17.68 -16.19
N ILE A 170 -5.50 18.24 -15.34
CA ILE A 170 -5.86 19.46 -14.60
C ILE A 170 -5.74 20.70 -15.50
N THR A 171 -6.89 21.34 -15.78
CA THR A 171 -6.98 22.69 -16.36
C THR A 171 -7.26 23.78 -15.31
N HIS A 172 -7.56 23.43 -14.04
CA HIS A 172 -7.76 24.39 -12.93
C HIS A 172 -7.35 23.82 -11.54
N PRO A 173 -6.82 24.66 -10.63
CA PRO A 173 -6.05 24.24 -9.44
C PRO A 173 -6.94 23.86 -8.25
N GLN A 174 -7.76 22.82 -8.39
CA GLN A 174 -8.44 22.18 -7.25
C GLN A 174 -8.45 20.67 -7.44
N TYR A 175 -7.70 19.98 -6.60
CA TYR A 175 -7.65 18.52 -6.49
C TYR A 175 -7.72 18.17 -5.01
N SER A 176 -8.44 17.10 -4.70
CA SER A 176 -8.51 16.57 -3.33
C SER A 176 -7.42 15.53 -3.09
N ILE A 177 -7.06 15.34 -1.82
CA ILE A 177 -6.18 14.25 -1.35
C ILE A 177 -6.67 12.88 -1.86
N ALA A 178 -7.98 12.66 -1.93
CA ALA A 178 -8.58 11.42 -2.43
C ALA A 178 -8.29 11.19 -3.92
N GLN A 179 -8.42 12.24 -4.75
CA GLN A 179 -8.10 12.16 -6.18
C GLN A 179 -6.61 11.90 -6.42
N VAL A 180 -5.73 12.56 -5.64
CA VAL A 180 -4.28 12.32 -5.70
C VAL A 180 -3.96 10.88 -5.27
N THR A 181 -4.60 10.39 -4.20
CA THR A 181 -4.42 9.03 -3.71
C THR A 181 -4.77 7.99 -4.77
N GLU A 182 -5.89 8.16 -5.45
CA GLU A 182 -6.31 7.24 -6.50
C GLU A 182 -5.41 7.31 -7.74
N ALA A 183 -4.97 8.52 -8.12
CA ALA A 183 -4.00 8.68 -9.20
C ALA A 183 -2.66 7.99 -8.87
N VAL A 184 -2.13 8.18 -7.66
CA VAL A 184 -0.89 7.54 -7.21
C VAL A 184 -1.03 6.02 -7.15
N ARG A 185 -2.16 5.51 -6.65
CA ARG A 185 -2.47 4.07 -6.67
C ARG A 185 -2.31 3.51 -8.07
N HIS A 186 -3.03 4.10 -9.04
CA HIS A 186 -2.97 3.66 -10.41
C HIS A 186 -1.56 3.72 -11.01
N ILE A 187 -0.81 4.81 -10.75
CA ILE A 187 0.52 4.98 -11.32
C ILE A 187 1.50 3.94 -10.72
N LEU A 188 1.47 3.73 -9.41
CA LEU A 188 2.40 2.83 -8.73
C LEU A 188 2.02 1.35 -8.85
N GLU A 189 0.74 1.03 -9.05
CA GLU A 189 0.29 -0.36 -9.29
C GLU A 189 0.39 -0.74 -10.79
N ALA A 190 0.26 0.23 -11.71
CA ALA A 190 0.41 -0.03 -13.15
C ALA A 190 1.87 -0.21 -13.61
N THR A 191 2.87 0.18 -12.79
CA THR A 191 4.29 0.03 -13.13
C THR A 191 4.83 -1.39 -12.92
N SER A 192 4.12 -2.23 -12.16
CA SER A 192 4.54 -3.61 -11.92
C SER A 192 3.34 -4.53 -11.64
N ALA A 193 2.61 -4.87 -12.70
CA ALA A 193 1.69 -6.00 -12.68
C ALA A 193 2.41 -7.26 -13.17
N ALA A 194 2.32 -8.34 -12.40
CA ALA A 194 2.85 -9.63 -12.83
C ALA A 194 2.17 -10.06 -14.14
N VAL A 195 2.95 -10.63 -15.06
CA VAL A 195 2.39 -11.27 -16.27
C VAL A 195 1.36 -12.30 -15.82
N ARG A 196 0.16 -12.24 -16.42
CA ARG A 196 -0.95 -13.12 -16.10
C ARG A 196 -1.00 -14.26 -17.11
N ALA A 197 -1.28 -15.47 -16.63
CA ALA A 197 -1.43 -16.65 -17.46
C ALA A 197 -2.77 -17.35 -17.17
N ILE A 198 -3.22 -18.16 -18.12
CA ILE A 198 -4.26 -19.18 -17.90
C ILE A 198 -3.65 -20.56 -17.97
N GLU A 199 -4.29 -21.54 -17.37
CA GLU A 199 -3.83 -22.92 -17.47
C GLU A 199 -4.60 -23.68 -18.55
N GLY A 200 -3.86 -24.30 -19.47
CA GLY A 200 -4.39 -25.24 -20.45
C GLY A 200 -4.04 -26.68 -20.07
N VAL A 201 -4.99 -27.60 -20.24
CA VAL A 201 -4.71 -29.04 -20.11
C VAL A 201 -4.35 -29.60 -21.50
N PHE A 202 -3.07 -29.87 -21.71
CA PHE A 202 -2.53 -30.37 -22.98
C PHE A 202 -2.63 -31.89 -23.07
N LEU A 203 -3.11 -32.39 -24.22
CA LEU A 203 -3.24 -33.82 -24.52
C LEU A 203 -4.02 -34.62 -23.46
N ASN A 204 -4.90 -33.96 -22.69
CA ASN A 204 -5.58 -34.52 -21.52
C ASN A 204 -4.62 -35.11 -20.45
N LYS A 205 -3.36 -34.65 -20.40
CA LYS A 205 -2.32 -35.17 -19.51
C LYS A 205 -1.84 -34.17 -18.47
N ALA A 206 -1.43 -32.98 -18.90
CA ALA A 206 -0.72 -32.04 -18.04
C ALA A 206 -1.30 -30.64 -18.12
N ARG A 207 -1.27 -29.93 -17.00
CA ARG A 207 -1.60 -28.50 -16.90
C ARG A 207 -0.34 -27.70 -17.20
N VAL A 208 -0.45 -26.74 -18.11
CA VAL A 208 0.66 -25.88 -18.53
C VAL A 208 0.18 -24.43 -18.50
N SER A 209 1.03 -23.52 -18.01
CA SER A 209 0.75 -22.10 -17.98
C SER A 209 0.89 -21.48 -19.37
N CYS A 210 -0.12 -20.74 -19.78
CA CYS A 210 -0.25 -20.10 -21.08
C CYS A 210 -0.38 -18.60 -20.91
N ILE A 211 0.58 -17.84 -21.42
CA ILE A 211 0.54 -16.38 -21.44
C ILE A 211 -0.34 -15.94 -22.61
N LEU A 212 -1.24 -14.99 -22.37
CA LEU A 212 -2.07 -14.37 -23.40
C LEU A 212 -1.30 -13.21 -24.04
N ASP A 213 -1.11 -13.26 -25.36
CA ASP A 213 -0.44 -12.20 -26.11
C ASP A 213 -1.09 -11.99 -27.48
N SER A 214 -2.13 -11.16 -27.52
CA SER A 214 -2.79 -10.77 -28.78
C SER A 214 -1.87 -10.03 -29.75
N GLY A 215 -0.69 -9.57 -29.30
CA GLY A 215 0.36 -8.98 -30.15
C GLY A 215 1.16 -10.02 -30.94
N SER A 216 1.16 -11.28 -30.50
CA SER A 216 1.82 -12.38 -31.21
C SER A 216 0.97 -12.88 -32.38
N ALA A 217 1.57 -12.96 -33.57
CA ALA A 217 0.92 -13.52 -34.76
C ALA A 217 0.87 -15.05 -34.79
N ILE A 218 1.53 -15.72 -33.84
CA ILE A 218 1.62 -17.18 -33.75
C ILE A 218 1.29 -17.67 -32.33
N ILE A 219 0.84 -18.92 -32.24
CA ILE A 219 0.86 -19.65 -30.97
C ILE A 219 2.19 -20.38 -30.89
N SER A 220 2.85 -20.31 -29.73
CA SER A 220 4.17 -20.90 -29.56
C SER A 220 4.36 -21.60 -28.22
N MET A 221 5.28 -22.55 -28.16
CA MET A 221 5.58 -23.37 -26.99
C MET A 221 7.09 -23.61 -26.89
N SER A 222 7.64 -23.67 -25.68
CA SER A 222 9.05 -24.01 -25.49
C SER A 222 9.34 -25.45 -25.91
N GLU A 223 10.53 -25.68 -26.45
CA GLU A 223 11.03 -27.02 -26.78
C GLU A 223 10.96 -27.97 -25.57
N GLY A 224 11.35 -27.50 -24.38
CA GLY A 224 11.32 -28.30 -23.16
C GLY A 224 9.93 -28.79 -22.80
N VAL A 225 8.91 -27.93 -22.90
CA VAL A 225 7.52 -28.32 -22.66
C VAL A 225 7.05 -29.30 -23.74
N ALA A 226 7.32 -29.03 -25.02
CA ALA A 226 6.93 -29.92 -26.11
C ALA A 226 7.50 -31.34 -25.92
N HIS A 227 8.79 -31.45 -25.57
CA HIS A 227 9.45 -32.73 -25.30
C HIS A 227 8.88 -33.42 -24.06
N SER A 228 8.64 -32.67 -22.98
CA SER A 228 8.07 -33.23 -21.74
C SER A 228 6.66 -33.82 -21.95
N LEU A 229 5.88 -33.23 -22.86
CA LEU A 229 4.53 -33.69 -23.22
C LEU A 229 4.55 -34.79 -24.30
N GLY A 230 5.69 -35.03 -24.94
CA GLY A 230 5.82 -35.94 -26.09
C GLY A 230 5.07 -35.43 -27.33
N ILE A 231 5.10 -34.11 -27.57
CA ILE A 231 4.49 -33.49 -28.76
C ILE A 231 5.50 -33.53 -29.91
N ASP A 232 5.15 -34.26 -30.97
CA ASP A 232 5.90 -34.25 -32.23
C ASP A 232 5.59 -33.00 -33.06
N TYR A 233 6.58 -32.51 -33.81
CA TYR A 233 6.45 -31.34 -34.66
C TYR A 233 7.19 -31.48 -35.99
N ASP A 234 6.62 -30.86 -37.03
CA ASP A 234 7.18 -30.88 -38.38
C ASP A 234 8.33 -29.87 -38.51
N HIS A 235 9.56 -30.38 -38.53
CA HIS A 235 10.79 -29.57 -38.64
C HIS A 235 10.93 -28.82 -39.98
N ARG A 236 10.10 -29.12 -40.98
CA ARG A 236 10.12 -28.39 -42.26
C ARG A 236 9.33 -27.08 -42.18
N MET A 237 8.42 -26.97 -41.23
CA MET A 237 7.53 -25.81 -41.05
C MET A 237 8.10 -24.82 -40.03
N ARG A 238 9.12 -24.07 -40.45
CA ARG A 238 9.82 -23.10 -39.61
C ARG A 238 9.46 -21.68 -40.00
N ILE A 239 9.30 -20.82 -39.01
CA ILE A 239 9.01 -19.40 -39.22
C ILE A 239 10.21 -18.58 -38.70
N PRO A 240 10.68 -17.58 -39.46
CA PRO A 240 11.67 -16.62 -38.97
C PRO A 240 11.03 -15.69 -37.92
N MET A 241 11.68 -15.53 -36.79
CA MET A 241 11.30 -14.61 -35.72
C MET A 241 12.35 -13.52 -35.60
N GLN A 242 11.93 -12.27 -35.78
CA GLN A 242 12.80 -11.12 -35.57
C GLN A 242 12.67 -10.64 -34.13
N SER A 243 13.76 -10.72 -33.39
CA SER A 243 13.81 -10.17 -32.04
C SER A 243 13.98 -8.64 -32.07
N ALA A 244 13.73 -7.99 -30.93
CA ALA A 244 13.84 -6.53 -30.80
C ALA A 244 15.24 -5.97 -31.12
N ASN A 245 16.28 -6.80 -31.04
CA ASN A 245 17.66 -6.41 -31.37
C ASN A 245 18.01 -6.58 -32.87
N GLY A 246 17.03 -6.98 -33.70
CA GLY A 246 17.20 -7.20 -35.14
C GLY A 246 17.76 -8.57 -35.54
N GLN A 247 18.14 -9.43 -34.58
CA GLN A 247 18.53 -10.80 -34.87
C GLN A 247 17.31 -11.63 -35.28
N VAL A 248 17.46 -12.37 -36.37
CA VAL A 248 16.45 -13.31 -36.86
C VAL A 248 16.80 -14.71 -36.35
N SER A 249 15.94 -15.25 -35.51
CA SER A 249 15.95 -16.66 -35.09
C SER A 249 14.86 -17.43 -35.84
N TYR A 250 14.82 -18.75 -35.70
CA TYR A 250 13.81 -19.58 -36.34
C TYR A 250 13.16 -20.51 -35.33
N THR A 251 11.87 -20.77 -35.51
CA THR A 251 11.18 -21.85 -34.79
C THR A 251 11.78 -23.21 -35.17
N LEU A 252 11.66 -24.22 -34.29
CA LEU A 252 12.14 -25.58 -34.54
C LEU A 252 11.21 -26.38 -35.46
N GLY A 253 9.93 -26.02 -35.51
CA GLY A 253 8.92 -26.63 -36.37
C GLY A 253 7.49 -26.26 -35.94
N LEU A 254 6.51 -26.98 -36.48
CA LEU A 254 5.08 -26.81 -36.20
C LEU A 254 4.46 -28.11 -35.68
N ALA A 255 3.91 -28.08 -34.46
CA ALA A 255 3.00 -29.09 -33.97
C ALA A 255 1.57 -28.76 -34.44
N ARG A 256 0.94 -29.71 -35.14
CA ARG A 256 -0.37 -29.50 -35.76
C ARG A 256 -1.49 -30.09 -34.92
N ASN A 257 -2.60 -29.37 -34.83
CA ASN A 257 -3.85 -29.82 -34.21
C ASN A 257 -3.65 -30.40 -32.80
N VAL A 258 -2.87 -29.73 -31.96
CA VAL A 258 -2.65 -30.16 -30.57
C VAL A 258 -3.93 -29.86 -29.77
N PRO A 259 -4.62 -30.88 -29.21
CA PRO A 259 -5.81 -30.63 -28.40
C PRO A 259 -5.43 -30.07 -27.03
N VAL A 260 -6.05 -28.94 -26.68
CA VAL A 260 -5.86 -28.26 -25.41
C VAL A 260 -7.21 -27.91 -24.82
N ARG A 261 -7.43 -28.27 -23.56
CA ARG A 261 -8.66 -27.94 -22.84
C ARG A 261 -8.45 -26.71 -21.95
N PHE A 262 -9.31 -25.71 -22.14
CA PHE A 262 -9.41 -24.52 -21.30
C PHE A 262 -10.81 -24.49 -20.70
N GLY A 263 -10.92 -24.68 -19.38
CA GLY A 263 -12.22 -24.83 -18.72
C GLY A 263 -13.02 -26.02 -19.29
N SER A 264 -14.19 -25.72 -19.84
CA SER A 264 -15.07 -26.69 -20.52
C SER A 264 -14.83 -26.83 -22.02
N ILE A 265 -14.00 -25.97 -22.64
CA ILE A 265 -13.79 -25.93 -24.10
C ILE A 265 -12.49 -26.65 -24.48
N VAL A 266 -12.52 -27.42 -25.56
CA VAL A 266 -11.34 -28.04 -26.16
C VAL A 266 -11.06 -27.38 -27.51
N VAL A 267 -9.86 -26.84 -27.69
CA VAL A 267 -9.40 -26.24 -28.94
C VAL A 267 -8.20 -26.99 -29.51
N TYR A 268 -8.11 -27.03 -30.83
CA TYR A 268 -7.01 -27.66 -31.55
C TYR A 268 -6.05 -26.58 -32.06
N LEU A 269 -4.88 -26.48 -31.44
CA LEU A 269 -3.94 -25.41 -31.69
C LEU A 269 -2.86 -25.81 -32.71
N GLN A 270 -2.46 -24.83 -33.53
CA GLN A 270 -1.26 -24.90 -34.36
C GLN A 270 -0.12 -24.24 -33.58
N ILE A 271 0.82 -25.03 -33.07
CA ILE A 271 1.80 -24.54 -32.09
C ILE A 271 3.21 -24.60 -32.69
N HIS A 272 3.85 -23.44 -32.81
CA HIS A 272 5.26 -23.37 -33.21
C HIS A 272 6.18 -23.62 -32.03
N ILE A 273 7.15 -24.52 -32.21
CA ILE A 273 8.09 -24.87 -31.14
C ILE A 273 9.29 -23.93 -31.17
N ILE A 274 9.60 -23.32 -30.05
CA ILE A 274 10.63 -22.28 -29.92
C ILE A 274 11.83 -22.82 -29.12
N PRO A 275 13.06 -22.68 -29.65
CA PRO A 275 14.24 -23.05 -28.88
C PRO A 275 14.47 -22.05 -27.74
N SER A 276 14.70 -22.54 -26.52
CA SER A 276 15.05 -21.72 -25.33
C SER A 276 14.08 -20.57 -25.03
N ALA A 277 12.77 -20.77 -25.21
CA ALA A 277 11.78 -19.77 -24.84
C ALA A 277 11.74 -19.54 -23.31
N PRO A 278 11.61 -18.28 -22.84
CA PRO A 278 11.50 -17.95 -21.42
C PRO A 278 10.08 -18.14 -20.85
N TYR A 279 9.22 -18.87 -21.56
CA TYR A 279 7.83 -19.15 -21.21
C TYR A 279 7.45 -20.55 -21.67
N ASP A 280 6.44 -21.14 -21.06
CA ASP A 280 5.96 -22.46 -21.44
C ASP A 280 5.15 -22.42 -22.74
N VAL A 281 4.09 -21.62 -22.77
CA VAL A 281 3.21 -21.42 -23.93
C VAL A 281 2.81 -19.95 -24.05
N LEU A 282 2.84 -19.43 -25.28
CA LEU A 282 2.32 -18.11 -25.66
C LEU A 282 1.12 -18.29 -26.58
N LEU A 283 -0.06 -17.86 -26.14
CA LEU A 283 -1.29 -17.85 -26.91
C LEU A 283 -1.39 -16.54 -27.68
N GLY A 284 -1.06 -16.61 -28.97
CA GLY A 284 -1.15 -15.48 -29.88
C GLY A 284 -2.55 -15.21 -30.40
N ARG A 285 -2.68 -14.20 -31.26
CA ARG A 285 -3.91 -13.82 -31.99
C ARG A 285 -4.68 -14.99 -32.63
N PRO A 286 -4.05 -16.07 -33.15
CA PRO A 286 -4.81 -17.22 -33.64
C PRO A 286 -5.71 -17.87 -32.57
N PHE A 287 -5.27 -17.88 -31.30
CA PHE A 287 -6.09 -18.37 -30.19
C PHE A 287 -7.31 -17.48 -29.97
N ASP A 288 -7.12 -16.16 -29.96
CA ASP A 288 -8.21 -15.20 -29.77
C ASP A 288 -9.28 -15.33 -30.84
N VAL A 289 -8.85 -15.49 -32.10
CA VAL A 289 -9.76 -15.68 -33.25
C VAL A 289 -10.49 -17.02 -33.16
N LEU A 290 -9.79 -18.10 -32.78
CA LEU A 290 -10.40 -19.42 -32.64
C LEU A 290 -11.45 -19.51 -31.54
N THR A 291 -11.28 -18.73 -30.47
CA THR A 291 -12.11 -18.79 -29.25
C THR A 291 -12.96 -17.55 -29.03
N SER A 292 -13.02 -16.63 -30.01
CA SER A 292 -13.67 -15.32 -29.88
C SER A 292 -13.43 -14.68 -28.50
N SER A 293 -12.17 -14.73 -28.04
CA SER A 293 -11.87 -14.50 -26.63
C SER A 293 -12.06 -13.05 -26.21
N SER A 294 -12.49 -12.82 -24.98
CA SER A 294 -12.59 -11.50 -24.36
C SER A 294 -11.88 -11.48 -23.01
N VAL A 295 -11.00 -10.50 -22.79
CA VAL A 295 -10.29 -10.32 -21.51
C VAL A 295 -10.87 -9.13 -20.77
N GLN A 296 -11.25 -9.35 -19.51
CA GLN A 296 -11.67 -8.31 -18.59
C GLN A 296 -10.61 -8.12 -17.50
N THR A 297 -10.10 -6.90 -17.36
CA THR A 297 -9.16 -6.50 -16.31
C THR A 297 -9.88 -5.67 -15.25
N ASN A 298 -9.78 -6.08 -14.00
CA ASN A 298 -10.35 -5.38 -12.86
C ASN A 298 -9.36 -4.35 -12.30
N SER A 299 -9.86 -3.41 -11.50
CA SER A 299 -9.05 -2.34 -10.89
C SER A 299 -8.02 -2.85 -9.88
N ASP A 300 -8.21 -4.03 -9.32
CA ASP A 300 -7.27 -4.72 -8.43
C ASP A 300 -6.15 -5.47 -9.18
N GLY A 301 -6.11 -5.37 -10.51
CA GLY A 301 -5.15 -6.06 -11.37
C GLY A 301 -5.50 -7.53 -11.64
N SER A 302 -6.59 -8.06 -11.09
CA SER A 302 -7.09 -9.38 -11.47
C SER A 302 -7.65 -9.35 -12.90
N GLN A 303 -7.51 -10.47 -13.60
CA GLN A 303 -8.02 -10.62 -14.96
C GLN A 303 -8.80 -11.92 -15.11
N THR A 304 -9.87 -11.88 -15.90
CA THR A 304 -10.62 -13.05 -16.35
C THR A 304 -10.65 -13.06 -17.87
N ILE A 305 -10.61 -14.25 -18.46
CA ILE A 305 -10.82 -14.44 -19.90
C ILE A 305 -12.10 -15.25 -20.12
N THR A 306 -12.95 -14.78 -21.02
CA THR A 306 -14.09 -15.53 -21.53
C THR A 306 -13.74 -16.07 -22.91
N LEU A 307 -13.96 -17.37 -23.10
CA LEU A 307 -13.75 -18.10 -24.35
C LEU A 307 -15.11 -18.59 -24.86
N TYR A 308 -15.36 -18.42 -26.15
CA TYR A 308 -16.53 -18.91 -26.87
C TYR A 308 -16.08 -19.79 -28.04
N ASP A 309 -16.52 -21.05 -28.06
CA ASP A 309 -16.25 -21.96 -29.17
C ASP A 309 -17.41 -21.94 -30.18
N PRO A 310 -17.22 -21.36 -31.37
CA PRO A 310 -18.29 -21.28 -32.36
C PRO A 310 -18.72 -22.64 -32.92
N ASN A 311 -17.93 -23.72 -32.71
CA ASN A 311 -18.28 -25.05 -33.21
C ASN A 311 -19.21 -25.81 -32.25
N SER A 312 -19.05 -25.60 -30.95
CA SER A 312 -19.86 -26.27 -29.91
C SER A 312 -20.92 -25.37 -29.26
N ASP A 313 -20.90 -24.08 -29.56
CA ASP A 313 -21.73 -23.04 -28.93
C ASP A 313 -21.58 -23.00 -27.40
N LEU A 314 -20.40 -23.40 -26.90
CA LEU A 314 -20.06 -23.37 -25.49
C LEU A 314 -19.30 -22.09 -25.16
N GLU A 315 -19.59 -21.53 -23.99
CA GLU A 315 -18.87 -20.41 -23.40
C GLU A 315 -18.29 -20.82 -22.04
N THR A 316 -17.09 -20.33 -21.72
CA THR A 316 -16.47 -20.53 -20.41
C THR A 316 -15.65 -19.30 -20.00
N THR A 317 -15.75 -18.92 -18.73
CA THR A 317 -14.94 -17.84 -18.13
C THR A 317 -13.93 -18.42 -17.16
N ILE A 318 -12.66 -18.05 -17.33
CA ILE A 318 -11.52 -18.60 -16.61
C ILE A 318 -10.78 -17.46 -15.90
N PRO A 319 -10.50 -17.57 -14.59
CA PRO A 319 -9.62 -16.63 -13.91
C PRO A 319 -8.18 -16.82 -14.36
N THR A 320 -7.46 -15.73 -14.56
CA THR A 320 -6.01 -15.77 -14.76
C THR A 320 -5.28 -15.95 -13.43
N CYS A 321 -4.03 -16.39 -13.48
CA CYS A 321 -3.13 -16.47 -12.33
C CYS A 321 -1.86 -15.65 -12.59
N PRO A 322 -1.21 -15.08 -11.56
CA PRO A 322 0.13 -14.51 -11.71
C PRO A 322 1.10 -15.60 -12.16
N LEU A 323 1.92 -15.31 -13.16
CA LEU A 323 3.03 -16.19 -13.54
C LEU A 323 4.05 -16.19 -12.40
N ALA A 324 4.38 -17.37 -11.87
CA ALA A 324 5.44 -17.50 -10.88
C ALA A 324 6.79 -17.11 -11.51
N PRO A 325 7.66 -16.39 -10.79
CA PRO A 325 8.96 -15.95 -11.29
C PRO A 325 9.94 -17.09 -11.58
#